data_AF-A0A7Y6PIH9-F1
#
_entry.id   AF-A0A7Y6PIH9-F1
#
_cell.length_a   1.000
_cell.length_b   1.000
_cell.length_c   1.000
_cell.angle_alpha   90.00
_cell.angle_beta   90.00
_cell.angle_gamma   90.00
#
_symmetry.space_group_name_H-M   'P 1'
#
loop_
_entity.id
_entity.type
_entity.pdbx_description
1 polymer ?
#
loop_
_entity_poly.entity_id
_entity_poly.type
_entity_poly.pdbx_seq_one_letter_code
_entity_poly.pdbx_strand_id
1 'polypeptide(L)'
;VNDIIQGTDFMAITSISNISGTSDYTNLALTHIIPSGWEIYNERMVAPETESGAADGSGKSVSKYNYLDIRDDRVLTYFNLRRGETKVFTVRLQATYAGNFILPAVQCEAMYD
;
A
#
# COMPACT_ATOMS: atom_id res chain seq x y z
N VAL A 1 12.57 12.83 1.36
CA VAL A 1 11.88 13.15 2.64
C VAL A 1 12.99 13.34 3.64
N ASN A 2 13.33 14.58 3.98
CA ASN A 2 14.63 14.83 4.60
C ASN A 2 14.61 14.62 6.11
N ASP A 3 13.49 14.90 6.79
CA ASP A 3 13.33 14.59 8.21
C ASP A 3 11.85 14.33 8.54
N ILE A 4 11.56 13.21 9.22
CA ILE A 4 10.27 12.94 9.87
C ILE A 4 10.54 12.87 11.37
N ILE A 5 9.75 13.59 12.18
CA ILE A 5 9.91 13.59 13.64
C ILE A 5 9.53 12.21 14.19
N GLN A 6 10.35 11.67 15.09
CA GLN A 6 10.05 10.41 15.77
C GLN A 6 8.69 10.49 16.50
N GLY A 7 7.91 9.42 16.40
CA GLY A 7 6.54 9.33 16.93
C GLY A 7 5.46 9.89 16.01
N THR A 8 5.83 10.49 14.87
CA THR A 8 4.85 11.00 13.88
C THR A 8 4.13 9.84 13.20
N ASP A 9 2.80 9.89 13.22
CA ASP A 9 1.94 9.06 12.38
C ASP A 9 1.79 9.71 11.00
N PHE A 10 1.91 8.92 9.94
CA PHE A 10 1.71 9.37 8.57
C PHE A 10 1.20 8.23 7.68
N MET A 11 0.84 8.56 6.44
CA MET A 11 0.34 7.61 5.46
C MET A 11 1.29 7.53 4.26
N ALA A 12 1.65 6.32 3.87
CA ALA A 12 2.27 6.05 2.58
C ALA A 12 1.17 5.69 1.56
N ILE A 13 1.08 6.47 0.49
CA ILE A 13 0.05 6.33 -0.54
C ILE A 13 0.71 5.85 -1.84
N THR A 14 0.33 4.67 -2.30
CA THR A 14 0.83 4.08 -3.54
C THR A 14 -0.29 4.05 -4.58
N SER A 15 -0.07 4.70 -5.72
CA SER A 15 -1.01 4.70 -6.85
C SER A 15 -0.45 3.85 -8.00
N ILE A 16 -1.22 2.84 -8.41
CA ILE A 16 -0.89 1.94 -9.52
C ILE A 16 -1.93 2.13 -10.61
N SER A 17 -1.47 2.45 -11.83
CA SER A 17 -2.33 2.69 -12.99
C SER A 17 -2.02 1.69 -14.10
N ASN A 18 -3.05 1.07 -14.68
CA ASN A 18 -2.88 0.26 -15.87
C ASN A 18 -2.91 1.18 -17.11
N ILE A 19 -1.73 1.49 -17.62
CA ILE A 19 -1.52 2.31 -18.82
C ILE A 19 -1.61 1.50 -20.13
N SER A 20 -1.91 0.19 -20.05
CA SER A 20 -2.13 -0.62 -21.25
C SER A 20 -3.31 -0.08 -22.04
N GLY A 21 -3.19 -0.05 -23.38
CA GLY A 21 -4.29 0.32 -24.27
C GLY A 21 -5.24 -0.85 -24.57
N THR A 22 -4.85 -2.08 -24.26
CA THR A 22 -5.50 -3.28 -24.80
C THR A 22 -5.85 -4.34 -23.78
N SER A 23 -5.17 -4.37 -22.63
CA SER A 23 -5.22 -5.54 -21.75
C SER A 23 -5.52 -5.16 -20.31
N ASP A 24 -6.39 -5.96 -19.68
CA ASP A 24 -6.52 -6.00 -18.23
C ASP A 24 -5.35 -6.79 -17.64
N TYR A 25 -4.93 -6.43 -16.42
CA TYR A 25 -4.01 -7.24 -15.63
C TYR A 25 -4.76 -7.97 -14.53
N THR A 26 -4.45 -9.24 -14.35
CA THR A 26 -4.97 -10.06 -13.26
C THR A 26 -3.81 -10.64 -12.46
N ASN A 27 -4.05 -10.97 -11.19
CA ASN A 27 -3.03 -11.53 -10.30
C ASN A 27 -1.79 -10.64 -10.18
N LEU A 28 -1.99 -9.33 -9.99
CA LEU A 28 -0.89 -8.42 -9.68
C LEU A 28 -0.49 -8.58 -8.22
N ALA A 29 0.82 -8.54 -7.97
CA ALA A 29 1.41 -8.48 -6.65
C ALA A 29 2.13 -7.14 -6.48
N LEU A 30 1.65 -6.32 -5.54
CA LEU A 30 2.33 -5.11 -5.08
C LEU A 30 3.10 -5.43 -3.80
N THR A 31 4.41 -5.22 -3.84
CA THR A 31 5.32 -5.33 -2.71
C THR A 31 5.76 -3.93 -2.28
N HIS A 32 5.41 -3.55 -1.06
CA HIS A 32 5.85 -2.30 -0.44
C HIS A 32 6.69 -2.63 0.79
N ILE A 33 8.01 -2.58 0.64
CA ILE A 33 8.95 -2.76 1.75
C ILE A 33 9.07 -1.44 2.51
N ILE A 34 8.93 -1.51 3.82
CA ILE A 34 8.96 -0.36 4.71
C ILE A 34 10.37 -0.19 5.28
N PRO A 35 10.93 1.04 5.31
CA PRO A 35 12.19 1.32 5.98
C PRO A 35 12.15 0.89 7.45
N SER A 36 13.26 0.36 7.97
CA SER A 36 13.33 -0.13 9.35
C SER A 36 13.14 0.94 10.44
N GLY A 37 13.14 2.23 10.06
CA GLY A 37 12.81 3.33 10.97
C GLY A 37 11.31 3.51 11.22
N TRP A 38 10.45 2.83 10.46
CA TRP A 38 9.00 2.99 10.51
C TRP A 38 8.31 1.68 10.90
N GLU A 39 7.22 1.78 11.66
CA GLU A 39 6.36 0.65 12.01
C GLU A 39 5.03 0.69 11.26
N ILE A 40 4.52 -0.48 10.92
CA ILE A 40 3.28 -0.65 10.17
C ILE A 40 2.11 -0.84 11.12
N TYR A 41 1.08 0.00 10.97
CA TYR A 41 -0.18 -0.23 11.68
C TYR A 41 -0.98 -1.34 10.99
N ASN A 42 -1.31 -2.39 11.73
CA ASN A 42 -2.18 -3.45 11.24
C ASN A 42 -3.65 -3.08 11.43
N GLU A 43 -4.27 -2.52 10.39
CA GLU A 43 -5.67 -2.06 10.44
C GLU A 43 -6.71 -3.17 10.20
N ARG A 44 -6.28 -4.43 10.03
CA ARG A 44 -7.21 -5.58 9.85
C ARG A 44 -8.19 -5.76 11.01
N MET A 45 -7.85 -5.26 12.19
CA MET A 45 -8.70 -5.35 13.37
C MET A 45 -9.79 -4.27 13.42
N VAL A 46 -9.74 -3.25 12.55
CA VAL A 46 -10.61 -2.07 12.62
C VAL A 46 -11.62 -1.99 11.47
N ALA A 47 -11.36 -2.62 10.32
CA ALA A 47 -12.28 -2.64 9.18
C ALA A 47 -12.66 -4.09 8.80
N PRO A 48 -13.95 -4.47 8.84
CA PRO A 48 -14.36 -5.77 8.35
C PRO A 48 -14.04 -5.88 6.87
N GLU A 49 -13.51 -7.05 6.54
CA GLU A 49 -13.09 -7.47 5.23
C GLU A 49 -14.25 -7.32 4.24
N THR A 50 -13.94 -6.82 3.05
CA THR A 50 -14.82 -6.74 1.88
C THR A 50 -16.05 -5.81 2.04
N GLU A 51 -16.11 -4.80 1.16
CA GLU A 51 -17.30 -3.98 0.94
C GLU A 51 -17.68 -3.00 2.06
N SER A 52 -16.83 -2.03 2.34
CA SER A 52 -17.29 -0.65 2.53
C SER A 52 -16.10 0.29 2.48
N GLY A 53 -16.26 1.39 1.76
CA GLY A 53 -15.32 2.50 1.81
C GLY A 53 -15.29 3.06 3.23
N ALA A 54 -14.40 2.54 4.06
CA ALA A 54 -13.84 3.34 5.13
C ALA A 54 -12.91 4.32 4.41
N ALA A 55 -13.43 5.52 4.15
CA ALA A 55 -12.57 6.65 3.89
C ALA A 55 -11.50 6.63 5.00
N ASP A 56 -10.22 6.46 4.63
CA ASP A 56 -9.20 7.17 5.38
C ASP A 56 -9.75 8.61 5.49
N GLY A 57 -9.65 9.27 6.65
CA GLY A 57 -10.37 10.53 6.92
C GLY A 57 -10.26 11.67 5.87
N SER A 58 -9.57 11.46 4.74
CA SER A 58 -9.59 12.22 3.48
C SER A 58 -10.78 12.00 2.52
N GLY A 59 -11.71 11.06 2.77
CA GLY A 59 -12.88 10.86 1.89
C GLY A 59 -12.61 10.10 0.58
N LYS A 60 -11.46 9.43 0.44
CA LYS A 60 -11.14 8.60 -0.74
C LYS A 60 -11.56 7.14 -0.54
N SER A 61 -12.29 6.58 -1.51
CA SER A 61 -12.60 5.15 -1.55
C SER A 61 -11.33 4.30 -1.53
N VAL A 62 -11.24 3.38 -0.57
CA VAL A 62 -10.17 2.37 -0.52
C VAL A 62 -10.25 1.48 -1.75
N SER A 63 -9.12 1.26 -2.42
CA SER A 63 -9.09 0.41 -3.61
C SER A 63 -9.28 -1.05 -3.23
N LYS A 64 -10.20 -1.72 -3.93
CA LYS A 64 -10.44 -3.16 -3.74
C LYS A 64 -9.18 -3.97 -4.06
N TYR A 65 -8.85 -4.92 -3.19
CA TYR A 65 -7.81 -5.93 -3.36
C TYR A 65 -8.41 -7.34 -3.16
N ASN A 66 -7.73 -8.36 -3.69
CA ASN A 66 -8.09 -9.77 -3.55
C ASN A 66 -7.54 -10.36 -2.25
N TYR A 67 -6.32 -9.99 -1.88
CA TYR A 67 -5.68 -10.41 -0.64
C TYR A 67 -4.67 -9.35 -0.20
N LEU A 68 -4.47 -9.26 1.10
CA LEU A 68 -3.47 -8.38 1.72
C LEU A 68 -2.68 -9.26 2.68
N ASP A 69 -1.35 -9.13 2.71
CA ASP A 69 -0.43 -9.68 3.72
C ASP A 69 0.33 -8.52 4.36
N ILE A 70 0.17 -8.32 5.68
CA ILE A 70 0.84 -7.28 6.44
C ILE A 70 1.82 -8.00 7.34
N ARG A 71 3.11 -7.72 7.13
CA ARG A 71 4.22 -8.22 7.93
C ARG A 71 4.85 -7.05 8.69
N ASP A 72 5.89 -7.32 9.45
CA ASP A 72 6.59 -6.28 10.21
C ASP A 72 7.35 -5.32 9.30
N ASP A 73 7.91 -5.82 8.18
CA ASP A 73 8.82 -5.07 7.30
C ASP A 73 8.22 -4.73 5.92
N ARG A 74 7.03 -5.23 5.60
CA ARG A 74 6.42 -5.06 4.29
C ARG A 74 4.91 -5.27 4.27
N VAL A 75 4.29 -4.69 3.26
CA VAL A 75 2.90 -4.96 2.88
C VAL A 75 2.88 -5.58 1.48
N LEU A 76 2.20 -6.72 1.34
CA LEU A 76 1.94 -7.37 0.06
C LEU A 76 0.45 -7.24 -0.28
N THR A 77 0.14 -6.59 -1.38
CA THR A 77 -1.24 -6.39 -1.84
C THR A 77 -1.44 -7.09 -3.16
N TYR A 78 -2.42 -8.00 -3.20
CA TYR A 78 -2.76 -8.77 -4.39
C TYR A 78 -4.07 -8.26 -4.96
N PHE A 79 -4.10 -7.93 -6.25
CA PHE A 79 -5.27 -7.32 -6.87
C PHE A 79 -5.34 -7.56 -8.39
N ASN A 80 -6.52 -7.33 -8.95
CA ASN A 80 -6.70 -7.21 -10.40
C ASN A 80 -6.78 -5.73 -10.78
N LEU A 81 -6.32 -5.36 -11.97
CA LEU A 81 -6.31 -3.98 -12.44
C LEU A 81 -6.78 -3.91 -13.90
N ARG A 82 -8.02 -3.44 -14.08
CA ARG A 82 -8.60 -3.29 -15.42
C ARG A 82 -7.86 -2.25 -16.24
N ARG A 83 -7.99 -2.34 -17.55
CA ARG A 83 -7.46 -1.36 -18.48
C ARG A 83 -7.93 0.05 -18.13
N GLY A 84 -6.99 0.99 -18.02
CA GLY A 84 -7.28 2.38 -17.65
C GLY A 84 -7.73 2.57 -16.20
N GLU A 85 -7.80 1.50 -15.39
CA GLU A 85 -8.08 1.61 -13.97
C GLU A 85 -6.84 2.10 -13.22
N THR A 86 -7.08 2.94 -12.22
CA THR A 86 -6.08 3.32 -11.21
C THR A 86 -6.56 2.83 -9.86
N LYS A 87 -5.70 2.12 -9.14
CA LYS A 87 -5.90 1.78 -7.73
C LYS A 87 -4.91 2.55 -6.87
N VAL A 88 -5.40 2.98 -5.72
CA VAL A 88 -4.65 3.67 -4.68
C VAL A 88 -4.71 2.83 -3.41
N PHE A 89 -3.55 2.46 -2.90
CA PHE A 89 -3.39 1.72 -1.66
C PHE A 89 -2.69 2.61 -0.63
N THR A 90 -3.21 2.59 0.60
CA THR A 90 -2.69 3.40 1.71
C THR A 90 -2.18 2.47 2.79
N VAL A 91 -1.00 2.79 3.32
CA VAL A 91 -0.41 2.11 4.49
C VAL A 91 -0.20 3.17 5.56
N ARG A 92 -0.79 2.97 6.74
CA ARG A 92 -0.56 3.82 7.90
C ARG A 92 0.72 3.39 8.59
N LEU A 93 1.59 4.36 8.86
CA LEU A 93 2.94 4.16 9.39
C LEU A 93 3.19 5.09 10.58
N GLN A 94 4.07 4.65 11.47
CA GLN A 94 4.64 5.50 12.52
C GLN A 94 6.15 5.62 12.34
N ALA A 95 6.71 6.82 12.48
CA ALA A 95 8.15 7.02 12.52
C ALA A 95 8.71 6.62 13.90
N THR A 96 8.90 5.32 14.14
CA THR A 96 9.22 4.80 15.49
C THR A 96 10.65 5.05 15.93
N TYR A 97 11.63 4.97 15.01
CA TYR A 97 13.06 5.10 15.36
C TYR A 97 13.72 6.28 14.65
N ALA A 98 14.39 7.14 15.41
CA ALA A 98 15.20 8.22 14.85
C ALA A 98 16.51 7.66 14.26
N GLY A 99 16.83 8.02 13.02
CA GLY A 99 18.03 7.56 12.33
C GLY A 99 17.94 7.74 10.82
N ASN A 100 19.01 7.32 10.13
CA ASN A 100 19.07 7.32 8.67
C ASN A 100 18.77 5.91 8.16
N PHE A 101 17.70 5.78 7.39
CA PHE A 101 17.26 4.52 6.83
C PHE A 101 17.11 4.63 5.32
N ILE A 102 17.40 3.53 4.61
CA ILE A 102 17.20 3.46 3.18
C ILE A 102 15.72 3.25 2.90
N LEU A 103 15.17 4.06 1.99
CA LEU A 103 13.83 3.85 1.44
C LEU A 103 13.90 2.85 0.27
N PRO A 104 13.37 1.63 0.42
CA PRO A 104 13.37 0.65 -0.66
C PRO A 104 12.44 1.06 -1.80
N ALA A 105 12.66 0.48 -2.98
CA ALA A 105 11.73 0.63 -4.09
C ALA A 105 10.40 -0.09 -3.79
N VAL A 106 9.30 0.50 -4.28
CA VAL A 106 8.00 -0.15 -4.34
C VAL A 106 7.90 -0.90 -5.67
N GLN A 107 7.54 -2.18 -5.65
CA GLN A 107 7.50 -3.04 -6.83
C GLN A 107 6.08 -3.56 -7.05
N CYS A 108 5.62 -3.54 -8.30
CA CYS A 108 4.36 -4.17 -8.71
C CYS A 108 4.63 -5.04 -9.93
N GLU A 109 4.18 -6.28 -9.90
CA GLU A 109 4.42 -7.25 -10.98
C GLU A 109 3.19 -8.12 -11.24
N ALA A 110 3.08 -8.66 -12.45
CA ALA A 110 2.13 -9.71 -12.78
C ALA A 110 2.74 -11.06 -12.40
N MET A 111 2.05 -11.83 -11.57
CA MET A 111 2.63 -13.04 -10.97
C MET A 111 2.87 -14.19 -11.97
N TYR A 112 2.28 -14.11 -13.16
CA TYR A 112 2.26 -15.20 -14.14
C TYR A 112 2.73 -14.78 -15.53
N ASP A 113 3.30 -13.57 -15.66
CA ASP A 113 3.86 -13.04 -16.90
C ASP A 113 5.38 -12.83 -16.78
#